data_AF-A0A545AI20-F1
#
_entry.id   AF-A0A545AI20-F1
#
_cell.length_a   1.000
_cell.length_b   1.000
_cell.length_c   1.000
_cell.angle_alpha   90.00
_cell.angle_beta   90.00
_cell.angle_gamma   90.00
#
_symmetry.space_group_name_H-M   'P 1'
#
loop_
_entity.id
_entity.type
_entity.pdbx_description
1 polymer ?
#
loop_
_entity_poly.entity_id
_entity_poly.type
_entity_poly.pdbx_seq_one_letter_code
_entity_poly.pdbx_strand_id
1 'polypeptide(L)'
;MTPRLSRPALVVAGVSLAAGLLSGFALYGRSPEKAHVDGTAAWIPHLIITAVVVVWFVLAARRSPYGWRVVLAPLARATSQRVLATFRSVAGPVGLLRCLAVAFLLFFEAYLAWRIGTQVIAGLDPNFTANAWGGPGYVGALYCHYIDGALICTVCHLLLIAVTRPSRDRQHQDA
;
A
#
# COMPACT_ATOMS: atom_id res chain seq x y z
N MET A 1 -21.65 7.17 5.58
CA MET A 1 -21.57 7.52 4.14
C MET A 1 -20.69 6.51 3.39
N THR A 2 -20.92 6.25 2.10
CA THR A 2 -20.07 5.34 1.29
C THR A 2 -19.04 6.17 0.51
N PRO A 3 -17.72 5.90 0.63
CA PRO A 3 -16.73 6.60 -0.17
C PRO A 3 -16.95 6.26 -1.66
N ARG A 4 -17.05 7.29 -2.51
CA ARG A 4 -17.09 7.09 -3.97
C ARG A 4 -15.70 6.69 -4.44
N LEU A 5 -15.57 5.50 -5.04
CA LEU A 5 -14.30 4.99 -5.53
C LEU A 5 -13.90 5.61 -6.87
N SER A 6 -12.60 5.75 -7.08
CA SER A 6 -11.99 6.25 -8.31
C SER A 6 -11.75 5.09 -9.27
N ARG A 7 -12.38 5.13 -10.45
CA ARG A 7 -12.16 4.10 -11.49
C ARG A 7 -10.69 4.00 -11.90
N PRO A 8 -9.95 5.10 -12.18
CA PRO A 8 -8.53 5.01 -12.49
C PRO A 8 -7.70 4.36 -11.36
N ALA A 9 -7.94 4.74 -10.10
CA ALA A 9 -7.20 4.16 -8.98
C ALA A 9 -7.48 2.66 -8.82
N LEU A 10 -8.74 2.25 -8.98
CA LEU A 10 -9.13 0.83 -8.97
C LEU A 10 -8.46 0.05 -10.10
N VAL A 11 -8.41 0.61 -11.31
CA VAL A 11 -7.75 -0.02 -12.46
C VAL A 11 -6.25 -0.19 -12.20
N VAL A 12 -5.57 0.87 -11.74
CA VAL A 12 -4.13 0.80 -11.44
C VAL A 12 -3.86 -0.24 -10.34
N ALA A 13 -4.57 -0.17 -9.22
CA ALA A 13 -4.39 -1.12 -8.13
C ALA A 13 -4.69 -2.57 -8.56
N GLY A 14 -5.77 -2.78 -9.31
CA GLY A 14 -6.17 -4.09 -9.82
C GLY A 14 -5.18 -4.67 -10.83
N VAL A 15 -4.72 -3.86 -11.79
CA VAL A 15 -3.72 -4.28 -12.78
C VAL A 15 -2.38 -4.57 -12.09
N SER A 16 -1.93 -3.71 -11.17
CA SER A 16 -0.70 -3.95 -10.40
C SER A 16 -0.78 -5.24 -9.60
N LEU A 17 -1.89 -5.49 -8.90
CA LEU A 17 -2.11 -6.72 -8.15
C LEU A 17 -2.11 -7.95 -9.07
N ALA A 18 -2.82 -7.90 -10.19
CA ALA A 18 -2.89 -8.99 -11.16
C ALA A 18 -1.51 -9.29 -11.79
N ALA A 19 -0.77 -8.25 -12.17
CA ALA A 19 0.61 -8.38 -12.64
C ALA A 19 1.52 -8.98 -11.56
N GLY A 20 1.29 -8.62 -10.29
CA GLY A 20 1.93 -9.22 -9.13
C GLY A 20 1.69 -10.72 -9.06
N LEU A 21 0.44 -11.15 -9.10
CA LEU A 21 0.08 -12.58 -9.09
C LEU A 21 0.77 -13.33 -10.23
N LEU A 22 0.72 -12.80 -11.46
CA LEU A 22 1.40 -13.40 -12.61
C LEU A 22 2.93 -13.48 -12.42
N SER A 23 3.53 -12.44 -11.84
CA SER A 23 4.97 -12.44 -11.50
C SER A 23 5.28 -13.50 -10.44
N GLY A 24 4.43 -13.62 -9.41
CA GLY A 24 4.56 -14.64 -8.37
C GLY A 24 4.49 -16.05 -8.94
N PHE A 25 3.55 -16.29 -9.86
CA PHE A 25 3.47 -17.55 -10.60
C PHE A 25 4.72 -17.83 -11.44
N ALA A 26 5.23 -16.83 -12.15
CA ALA A 26 6.45 -16.97 -12.93
C ALA A 26 7.69 -17.25 -12.08
N LEU A 27 7.70 -16.83 -10.81
CA LEU A 27 8.79 -17.06 -9.86
C LEU A 27 8.68 -18.38 -9.09
N TYR A 28 7.47 -18.98 -9.03
CA TYR A 28 7.24 -20.19 -8.26
C TYR A 28 8.12 -21.35 -8.73
N GLY A 29 8.83 -21.98 -7.79
CA GLY A 29 9.74 -23.11 -8.07
C GLY A 29 11.02 -22.70 -8.80
N ARG A 30 11.28 -21.40 -8.96
CA ARG A 30 12.52 -20.87 -9.56
C ARG A 30 13.45 -20.26 -8.51
N SER A 31 13.05 -20.24 -7.24
CA SER A 31 13.92 -19.74 -6.18
C SER A 31 15.10 -20.70 -6.01
N PRO A 32 16.34 -20.18 -5.94
CA PRO A 32 17.49 -21.03 -5.64
C PRO A 32 17.30 -21.66 -4.27
N GLU A 33 17.76 -22.89 -4.12
CA GLU A 33 17.74 -23.59 -2.84
C GLU A 33 18.48 -22.77 -1.78
N LYS A 34 17.85 -22.61 -0.60
CA LYS A 34 18.40 -21.85 0.51
C LYS A 34 18.25 -22.65 1.79
N ALA A 35 19.36 -22.83 2.50
CA ALA A 35 19.29 -23.27 3.89
C ALA A 35 18.61 -22.20 4.74
N HIS A 36 17.69 -22.64 5.62
CA HIS A 36 17.15 -21.77 6.65
C HIS A 36 18.25 -21.41 7.65
N VAL A 37 18.29 -20.14 8.05
CA VAL A 37 19.15 -19.65 9.12
C VAL A 37 18.29 -19.33 10.34
N ASP A 38 18.51 -20.09 11.41
CA ASP A 38 17.78 -19.91 12.67
C ASP A 38 17.95 -18.50 13.24
N GLY A 39 16.89 -17.98 13.88
CA GLY A 39 16.91 -16.66 14.51
C GLY A 39 16.76 -15.47 13.56
N THR A 40 16.64 -15.69 12.24
CA THR A 40 16.38 -14.62 11.27
C THR A 40 14.92 -14.15 11.24
N ALA A 41 14.01 -14.89 11.87
CA ALA A 41 12.60 -14.55 11.93
C ALA A 41 12.35 -13.32 12.84
N ALA A 42 11.88 -12.23 12.24
CA ALA A 42 11.63 -10.96 12.94
C ALA A 42 10.22 -10.85 13.57
N TRP A 43 9.71 -11.89 14.23
CA TRP A 43 8.32 -11.92 14.73
C TRP A 43 7.98 -10.76 15.68
N ILE A 44 8.85 -10.49 16.66
CA ILE A 44 8.60 -9.46 17.69
C ILE A 44 8.38 -8.08 17.05
N PRO A 45 9.28 -7.57 16.17
CA PRO A 45 9.03 -6.34 15.42
C PRO A 45 7.68 -6.32 14.68
N HIS A 46 7.29 -7.40 14.02
CA HIS A 46 6.05 -7.44 13.24
C HIS A 46 4.80 -7.49 14.12
N LEU A 47 4.86 -8.07 15.32
CA LEU A 47 3.78 -7.98 16.30
C LEU A 47 3.60 -6.53 16.80
N ILE A 48 4.70 -5.80 17.02
CA ILE A 48 4.65 -4.37 17.37
C ILE A 48 4.03 -3.56 16.23
N ILE A 49 4.49 -3.78 14.99
CA ILE A 49 3.92 -3.11 13.81
C ILE A 49 2.43 -3.42 13.68
N THR A 50 2.02 -4.64 13.96
CA THR A 50 0.61 -5.04 13.92
C THR A 50 -0.21 -4.24 14.93
N ALA A 51 0.26 -4.12 16.17
CA ALA A 51 -0.41 -3.29 17.16
C ALA A 51 -0.54 -1.83 16.68
N VAL A 52 0.52 -1.25 16.09
CA VAL A 52 0.50 0.11 15.54
C VAL A 52 -0.53 0.26 14.42
N VAL A 53 -0.53 -0.65 13.44
CA VAL A 53 -1.47 -0.62 12.30
C VAL A 53 -2.91 -0.77 12.78
N VAL A 54 -3.19 -1.68 13.72
CA VAL A 54 -4.52 -1.90 14.29
C VAL A 54 -4.99 -0.67 15.07
N VAL A 55 -4.16 -0.13 15.97
CA VAL A 55 -4.49 1.07 16.75
C VAL A 55 -4.78 2.24 15.80
N TRP A 56 -3.91 2.47 14.81
CA TRP A 56 -4.12 3.52 13.82
C TRP A 56 -5.44 3.31 13.06
N PHE A 57 -5.72 2.10 12.59
CA PHE A 57 -6.93 1.80 11.84
C PHE A 57 -8.20 2.02 12.67
N VAL A 58 -8.22 1.56 13.93
CA VAL A 58 -9.34 1.78 14.86
C VAL A 58 -9.56 3.27 15.09
N LEU A 59 -8.49 4.04 15.33
CA LEU A 59 -8.58 5.48 15.53
C LEU A 59 -9.05 6.21 14.25
N ALA A 60 -8.54 5.83 13.08
CA ALA A 60 -8.93 6.38 11.80
C ALA A 60 -10.41 6.07 11.50
N ALA A 61 -10.85 4.83 11.75
CA ALA A 61 -12.23 4.41 11.55
C ALA A 61 -13.20 5.16 12.48
N ARG A 62 -12.83 5.41 13.74
CA ARG A 62 -13.65 6.17 14.69
C ARG A 62 -13.75 7.65 14.34
N ARG A 63 -12.70 8.24 13.76
CA ARG A 63 -12.66 9.67 13.40
C ARG A 63 -13.17 9.96 11.98
N SER A 64 -13.28 8.94 11.14
CA SER A 64 -13.71 9.11 9.75
C SER A 64 -15.23 8.99 9.62
N PRO A 65 -15.90 9.87 8.86
CA PRO A 65 -17.32 9.70 8.51
C PRO A 65 -17.59 8.44 7.66
N TYR A 66 -16.54 7.74 7.22
CA TYR A 66 -16.61 6.47 6.48
C TYR A 66 -16.50 5.23 7.38
N GLY A 67 -16.24 5.39 8.68
CA GLY A 67 -16.06 4.25 9.59
C GLY A 67 -14.90 3.35 9.15
N TRP A 68 -15.09 2.03 9.25
CA TRP A 68 -14.12 1.01 8.81
C TRP A 68 -13.76 1.09 7.33
N ARG A 69 -14.60 1.73 6.49
CA ARG A 69 -14.32 1.92 5.06
C ARG A 69 -13.20 2.93 4.80
N VAL A 70 -12.62 3.53 5.85
CA VAL A 70 -11.39 4.35 5.76
C VAL A 70 -10.23 3.59 5.11
N VAL A 71 -10.21 2.25 5.16
CA VAL A 71 -9.23 1.42 4.44
C VAL A 71 -9.27 1.64 2.92
N LEU A 72 -10.41 2.10 2.38
CA LEU A 72 -10.58 2.39 0.95
C LEU A 72 -10.20 3.82 0.59
N ALA A 73 -9.71 4.64 1.53
CA ALA A 73 -9.31 6.02 1.28
C ALA A 73 -8.26 6.19 0.17
N PRO A 74 -7.26 5.29 -0.01
CA PRO A 74 -6.34 5.34 -1.15
C PRO A 74 -7.05 5.29 -2.51
N LEU A 75 -8.16 4.55 -2.58
CA LEU A 75 -8.93 4.34 -3.80
C LEU A 75 -10.08 5.35 -3.97
N ALA A 76 -10.21 6.32 -3.06
CA ALA A 76 -11.32 7.27 -3.07
C ALA A 76 -11.17 8.31 -4.19
N ARG A 77 -12.30 8.72 -4.78
CA ARG A 77 -12.39 9.78 -5.79
C ARG A 77 -11.82 11.10 -5.29
N ALA A 78 -12.03 11.43 -4.01
CA ALA A 78 -11.49 12.63 -3.39
C ALA A 78 -9.95 12.66 -3.44
N THR A 79 -9.30 11.52 -3.20
CA THR A 79 -7.83 11.39 -3.29
C THR A 79 -7.37 11.64 -4.73
N SER A 80 -8.01 11.00 -5.73
CA SER A 80 -7.66 11.22 -7.14
C SER A 80 -7.90 12.66 -7.60
N GLN A 81 -8.93 13.35 -7.10
CA GLN A 81 -9.17 14.76 -7.41
C GLN A 81 -8.06 15.66 -6.86
N ARG A 82 -7.55 15.38 -5.65
CA ARG A 82 -6.42 16.11 -5.06
C ARG A 82 -5.13 15.89 -5.84
N VAL A 83 -4.87 14.65 -6.27
CA VAL A 83 -3.76 14.32 -7.16
C VAL A 83 -3.85 15.14 -8.44
N LEU A 84 -5.00 15.11 -9.11
CA LEU A 84 -5.21 15.83 -10.37
C LEU A 84 -5.09 17.35 -10.21
N ALA A 85 -5.64 17.91 -9.12
CA ALA A 85 -5.50 19.33 -8.81
C ALA A 85 -4.03 19.71 -8.58
N THR A 86 -3.24 18.83 -7.98
CA THR A 86 -1.81 19.05 -7.76
C THR A 86 -1.06 19.15 -9.09
N PHE A 87 -1.27 18.21 -10.01
CA PHE A 87 -0.65 18.25 -11.35
C PHE A 87 -1.11 19.44 -12.19
N ARG A 88 -2.40 19.79 -12.13
CA ARG A 88 -2.95 20.93 -12.89
C ARG A 88 -2.48 22.29 -12.40
N SER A 89 -1.96 22.38 -11.18
CA SER A 89 -1.57 23.63 -10.54
C SER A 89 -0.05 23.76 -10.38
N VAL A 90 0.70 23.01 -11.20
CA VAL A 90 2.15 23.07 -11.26
C VAL A 90 2.60 24.46 -11.71
N ALA A 91 3.40 25.11 -10.85
CA ALA A 91 4.00 26.40 -11.13
C ALA A 91 5.33 26.51 -10.37
N GLY A 92 6.39 26.88 -11.08
CA GLY A 92 7.74 27.01 -10.54
C GLY A 92 8.36 25.72 -9.97
N PRO A 93 9.58 25.80 -9.41
CA PRO A 93 10.33 24.64 -8.94
C PRO A 93 9.64 23.85 -7.83
N VAL A 94 9.01 24.54 -6.86
CA VAL A 94 8.31 23.90 -5.74
C VAL A 94 7.06 23.15 -6.22
N GLY A 95 6.38 23.66 -7.25
CA GLY A 95 5.27 22.95 -7.90
C GLY A 95 5.73 21.65 -8.56
N LEU A 96 6.87 21.70 -9.26
CA LEU A 96 7.47 20.53 -9.90
C LEU A 96 7.89 19.47 -8.88
N LEU A 97 8.63 19.85 -7.82
CA LEU A 97 9.04 18.95 -6.74
C LEU A 97 7.85 18.25 -6.09
N ARG A 98 6.74 18.97 -5.89
CA ARG A 98 5.48 18.41 -5.39
C ARG A 98 4.90 17.37 -6.34
N CYS A 99 4.89 17.65 -7.65
CA CYS A 99 4.40 16.69 -8.65
C CYS A 99 5.27 15.42 -8.71
N LEU A 100 6.59 15.58 -8.61
CA LEU A 100 7.53 14.45 -8.56
C LEU A 100 7.30 13.60 -7.30
N ALA A 101 7.14 14.22 -6.14
CA ALA A 101 6.82 13.52 -4.89
C ALA A 101 5.48 12.75 -4.99
N VAL A 102 4.44 13.38 -5.56
CA VAL A 102 3.15 12.71 -5.82
C VAL A 102 3.33 11.53 -6.77
N ALA A 103 4.03 11.71 -7.88
CA ALA A 103 4.26 10.65 -8.87
C ALA A 103 5.02 9.46 -8.24
N PHE A 104 6.04 9.74 -7.44
CA PHE A 104 6.79 8.72 -6.71
C PHE A 104 5.90 7.94 -5.73
N LEU A 105 5.08 8.63 -4.93
CA LEU A 105 4.18 7.98 -3.97
C LEU A 105 3.13 7.11 -4.67
N LEU A 106 2.55 7.58 -5.78
CA LEU A 106 1.61 6.80 -6.59
C LEU A 106 2.27 5.57 -7.21
N PHE A 107 3.47 5.72 -7.75
CA PHE A 107 4.26 4.61 -8.26
C PHE A 107 4.53 3.59 -7.15
N PHE A 108 4.92 4.06 -5.96
CA PHE A 108 5.26 3.19 -4.86
C PHE A 108 4.04 2.45 -4.30
N GLU A 109 2.87 3.10 -4.19
CA GLU A 109 1.61 2.41 -3.85
C GLU A 109 1.24 1.34 -4.89
N ALA A 110 1.40 1.62 -6.18
CA ALA A 110 1.18 0.64 -7.26
C ALA A 110 2.20 -0.53 -7.19
N TYR A 111 3.47 -0.23 -6.89
CA TYR A 111 4.51 -1.23 -6.65
C TYR A 111 4.18 -2.12 -5.45
N LEU A 112 3.65 -1.56 -4.36
CA LEU A 112 3.24 -2.33 -3.19
C LEU A 112 2.08 -3.28 -3.52
N ALA A 113 1.09 -2.84 -4.31
CA ALA A 113 0.01 -3.72 -4.80
C ALA A 113 0.57 -4.89 -5.64
N TRP A 114 1.52 -4.62 -6.53
CA TRP A 114 2.24 -5.67 -7.28
C TRP A 114 3.03 -6.60 -6.35
N ARG A 115 3.71 -6.05 -5.34
CA ARG A 115 4.51 -6.85 -4.41
C ARG A 115 3.64 -7.76 -3.54
N ILE A 116 2.49 -7.27 -3.09
CA ILE A 116 1.47 -8.06 -2.38
C ILE A 116 1.03 -9.24 -3.24
N GLY A 117 0.66 -9.00 -4.51
CA GLY A 117 0.25 -10.05 -5.44
C GLY A 117 1.35 -11.09 -5.69
N THR A 118 2.59 -10.65 -5.86
CA THR A 118 3.74 -11.55 -6.09
C THR A 118 3.88 -12.56 -4.96
N GLN A 119 3.74 -12.12 -3.71
CA GLN A 119 3.96 -12.98 -2.55
C GLN A 119 2.87 -14.02 -2.32
N VAL A 120 1.65 -13.81 -2.85
CA VAL A 120 0.56 -14.80 -2.75
C VAL A 120 1.03 -16.15 -3.30
N ILE A 121 1.63 -16.13 -4.49
CA ILE A 121 2.02 -17.35 -5.20
C ILE A 121 3.50 -17.67 -4.97
N ALA A 122 4.41 -16.70 -5.10
CA ALA A 122 5.83 -16.95 -4.88
C ALA A 122 6.13 -17.42 -3.45
N GLY A 123 5.33 -17.00 -2.46
CA GLY A 123 5.50 -17.45 -1.07
C GLY A 123 5.22 -18.93 -0.85
N LEU A 124 4.50 -19.61 -1.76
CA LEU A 124 4.25 -21.05 -1.65
C LEU A 124 5.52 -21.87 -1.93
N ASP A 125 6.53 -21.27 -2.57
CA ASP A 125 7.84 -21.89 -2.77
C ASP A 125 8.64 -21.83 -1.45
N PRO A 126 8.98 -22.97 -0.82
CA PRO A 126 9.70 -22.98 0.45
C PRO A 126 11.08 -22.33 0.37
N ASN A 127 11.72 -22.34 -0.81
CA ASN A 127 13.01 -21.69 -1.03
C ASN A 127 12.88 -20.16 -1.08
N PHE A 128 11.69 -19.66 -1.43
CA PHE A 128 11.38 -18.22 -1.41
C PHE A 128 11.23 -17.72 0.04
N THR A 129 10.60 -18.51 0.90
CA THR A 129 10.30 -18.12 2.29
C THR A 129 11.34 -18.58 3.31
N ALA A 130 12.31 -19.40 2.91
CA ALA A 130 13.34 -19.97 3.79
C ALA A 130 13.97 -18.97 4.77
N ASN A 131 14.27 -17.75 4.31
CA ASN A 131 14.84 -16.68 5.15
C ASN A 131 14.02 -15.38 5.08
N ALA A 132 12.72 -15.50 4.81
CA ALA A 132 11.80 -14.37 4.85
C ALA A 132 11.52 -13.96 6.31
N TRP A 133 11.07 -12.72 6.50
CA TRP A 133 10.56 -12.30 7.82
C TRP A 133 9.39 -13.20 8.22
N GLY A 134 9.43 -13.80 9.41
CA GLY A 134 8.40 -14.77 9.84
C GLY A 134 8.47 -16.14 9.15
N GLY A 135 9.46 -16.39 8.29
CA GLY A 135 9.74 -17.69 7.70
C GLY A 135 10.22 -18.73 8.73
N PRO A 136 10.51 -19.98 8.30
CA PRO A 136 10.59 -20.43 6.90
C PRO A 136 9.24 -20.76 6.25
N GLY A 137 8.15 -20.83 7.04
CA GLY A 137 6.83 -21.20 6.54
C GLY A 137 6.12 -20.07 5.78
N TYR A 138 5.26 -20.45 4.83
CA TYR A 138 4.45 -19.53 4.03
C TYR A 138 3.62 -18.56 4.87
N VAL A 139 2.92 -19.05 5.89
CA VAL A 139 1.98 -18.25 6.68
C VAL A 139 2.69 -17.11 7.41
N GLY A 140 3.82 -17.39 8.05
CA GLY A 140 4.58 -16.36 8.76
C GLY A 140 5.24 -15.37 7.82
N ALA A 141 5.81 -15.86 6.70
CA ALA A 141 6.35 -15.01 5.63
C ALA A 141 5.29 -14.05 5.07
N LEU A 142 4.11 -14.57 4.74
CA LEU A 142 3.01 -13.78 4.20
C LEU A 142 2.52 -12.75 5.23
N TYR A 143 2.34 -13.16 6.48
CA TYR A 143 1.92 -12.27 7.57
C TYR A 143 2.87 -11.08 7.74
N CYS A 144 4.16 -11.35 7.92
CA CYS A 144 5.17 -10.31 8.15
C CYS A 144 5.25 -9.34 6.97
N HIS A 145 5.31 -9.85 5.74
CA HIS A 145 5.39 -8.97 4.58
C HIS A 145 4.10 -8.19 4.30
N TYR A 146 2.93 -8.74 4.66
CA TYR A 146 1.66 -8.03 4.46
C TYR A 146 1.47 -6.95 5.51
N ILE A 147 1.94 -7.16 6.74
CA ILE A 147 1.92 -6.08 7.74
C ILE A 147 2.91 -4.97 7.40
N ASP A 148 4.09 -5.30 6.85
CA ASP A 148 4.99 -4.30 6.26
C ASP A 148 4.27 -3.52 5.16
N GLY A 149 3.63 -4.23 4.23
CA GLY A 149 2.85 -3.63 3.15
C GLY A 149 1.74 -2.71 3.67
N ALA A 150 0.99 -3.13 4.68
CA ALA A 150 -0.08 -2.33 5.29
C ALA A 150 0.46 -1.05 5.95
N LEU A 151 1.56 -1.16 6.71
CA LEU A 151 2.21 0.00 7.32
C LEU A 151 2.72 0.97 6.26
N ILE A 152 3.48 0.48 5.28
CA ILE A 152 4.10 1.30 4.24
C ILE A 152 3.01 1.96 3.38
N CYS A 153 2.00 1.22 2.92
CA CYS A 153 0.86 1.78 2.18
C CYS A 153 0.16 2.88 2.98
N THR A 154 -0.02 2.70 4.29
CA THR A 154 -0.62 3.72 5.17
C THR A 154 0.23 4.98 5.22
N VAL A 155 1.55 4.84 5.42
CA VAL A 155 2.48 5.97 5.44
C VAL A 155 2.50 6.70 4.08
N CYS A 156 2.61 5.96 2.98
CA CYS A 156 2.57 6.51 1.63
C CYS A 156 1.29 7.30 1.38
N HIS A 157 0.15 6.75 1.80
CA HIS A 157 -1.14 7.41 1.62
C HIS A 157 -1.25 8.69 2.45
N LEU A 158 -0.77 8.68 3.69
CA LEU A 158 -0.74 9.87 4.54
C LEU A 158 0.19 10.95 3.96
N LEU A 159 1.35 10.57 3.44
CA LEU A 159 2.27 11.48 2.74
C LEU A 159 1.63 12.03 1.46
N LEU A 160 0.91 11.19 0.70
CA LEU A 160 0.19 11.60 -0.50
C LEU A 160 -0.87 12.66 -0.16
N ILE A 161 -1.63 12.47 0.92
CA ILE A 161 -2.57 13.46 1.43
C ILE A 161 -1.84 14.74 1.86
N ALA A 162 -0.68 14.65 2.52
CA ALA A 162 0.06 15.81 3.00
C ALA A 162 0.64 16.65 1.85
N VAL A 163 1.15 16.01 0.80
CA VAL A 163 1.83 16.68 -0.31
C VAL A 163 0.87 17.20 -1.38
N THR A 164 -0.30 16.56 -1.54
CA THR A 164 -1.32 16.99 -2.52
C THR A 164 -2.11 18.20 -2.07
N ARG A 165 -2.41 19.11 -3.00
CA ARG A 165 -3.28 20.25 -2.73
C ARG A 165 -4.72 19.80 -2.48
N PRO A 166 -5.48 20.51 -1.62
CA PRO A 166 -6.92 20.32 -1.54
C PRO A 166 -7.58 20.53 -2.90
N SER A 167 -8.59 19.72 -3.24
CA SER A 167 -9.44 19.95 -4.42
C SER A 167 -10.47 21.04 -4.11
N ARG A 168 -10.79 21.90 -5.09
CA ARG A 168 -11.79 22.98 -4.95
C ARG A 168 -13.18 22.49 -4.51
N ASP A 169 -13.52 21.23 -4.77
CA ASP A 169 -14.79 20.60 -4.33
C ASP A 169 -15.03 20.61 -2.81
N ARG A 170 -14.02 20.86 -1.97
CA ARG A 170 -14.25 21.01 -0.51
C ARG A 170 -15.00 22.27 -0.12
N GLN A 171 -15.02 23.32 -0.95
CA GLN A 171 -15.77 24.55 -0.62
C GLN A 171 -17.30 24.41 -0.79
N HIS A 172 -17.78 23.32 -1.38
CA HIS A 172 -19.21 23.08 -1.64
C HIS A 172 -19.77 21.83 -0.95
N GLN A 173 -19.01 21.19 -0.05
CA GLN A 173 -19.47 20.01 0.70
C GLN A 173 -19.91 20.32 2.14
N ASP A 174 -19.63 21.53 2.62
CA ASP A 174 -20.01 22.03 3.95
C ASP A 174 -21.00 23.23 3.86
N ALA A 175 -21.71 23.37 2.74
CA ALA A 175 -22.78 24.35 2.51
C ALA A 175 -24.13 23.66 2.29
#